data_AF-A0A2P4XVC3-F1
#
_entry.id   AF-A0A2P4XVC3-F1
#
_cell.length_a   1.000
_cell.length_b   1.000
_cell.length_c   1.000
_cell.angle_alpha   90.00
_cell.angle_beta   90.00
_cell.angle_gamma   90.00
#
_symmetry.space_group_name_H-M   'P 1'
#
loop_
_entity.id
_entity.type
_entity.pdbx_description
1 polymer ?
#
loop_
_entity_poly.entity_id
_entity_poly.type
_entity_poly.pdbx_seq_one_letter_code
_entity_poly.pdbx_strand_id
1 'polypeptide(L)'
;MGRRASLTDEEKGRVKGIYEAGFSEREIERRVDRSHGAIHRAVLGVEKERKKPGPATALTERQSRLLLRTAAKGDYSARQLKGKLSLSALVRTIQRALADVDWLIYTKMDNTLPLSAEDKVAREEWAWARIFNTDCCGPWDSIVFSDEKKWNLDGPDGFQTY
;
A
#
# COMPACT_ATOMS: atom_id res chain seq x y z
N MET A 1 -16.82 28.43 -1.76
CA MET A 1 -15.56 28.51 -0.98
C MET A 1 -15.73 29.54 0.11
N GLY A 2 -15.40 29.23 1.37
CA GLY A 2 -15.42 30.22 2.45
C GLY A 2 -14.36 31.29 2.19
N ARG A 3 -14.71 32.57 2.32
CA ARG A 3 -13.81 33.70 2.01
C ARG A 3 -12.64 33.87 2.99
N ARG A 4 -12.72 33.30 4.20
CA ARG A 4 -11.66 33.32 5.23
C ARG A 4 -11.41 31.90 5.75
N ALA A 5 -10.22 31.68 6.32
CA ALA A 5 -9.85 30.45 7.01
C ALA A 5 -10.83 30.14 8.15
N SER A 6 -11.00 28.84 8.45
CA SER A 6 -11.76 28.36 9.61
C SER A 6 -11.18 28.94 10.91
N LEU A 7 -12.03 29.11 11.93
CA LEU A 7 -11.58 29.50 13.27
C LEU A 7 -10.61 28.46 13.81
N THR A 8 -9.49 28.92 14.37
CA THR A 8 -8.58 28.05 15.12
C THR A 8 -9.24 27.61 16.43
N ASP A 9 -8.73 26.55 17.04
CA ASP A 9 -9.30 26.06 18.31
C ASP A 9 -9.13 27.08 19.45
N GLU A 10 -8.03 27.85 19.43
CA GLU A 10 -7.82 29.00 20.33
C GLU A 10 -8.88 30.08 20.13
N GLU A 11 -9.19 30.44 18.88
CA GLU A 11 -10.22 31.44 18.57
C GLU A 11 -11.61 30.97 18.98
N LYS A 12 -11.93 29.68 18.76
CA LYS A 12 -13.19 29.09 19.23
C LYS A 12 -13.29 29.16 20.75
N GLY A 13 -12.21 28.81 21.46
CA GLY A 13 -12.13 28.90 22.92
C GLY A 13 -12.35 30.34 23.42
N ARG A 14 -11.72 31.32 22.78
CA ARG A 14 -11.91 32.75 23.11
C ARG A 14 -13.34 33.21 22.87
N VAL A 15 -13.94 32.86 21.73
CA VAL A 15 -15.35 33.19 21.42
C VAL A 15 -16.29 32.58 22.46
N LYS A 16 -16.08 31.31 22.81
CA LYS A 16 -16.91 30.61 23.79
C LYS A 16 -16.79 31.21 25.19
N GLY A 17 -15.57 31.53 25.64
CA GLY A 17 -15.36 32.18 26.93
C GLY A 17 -15.98 33.58 27.02
N ILE A 18 -15.92 34.39 25.95
CA ILE A 18 -16.56 35.72 25.94
C ILE A 18 -18.10 35.58 25.95
N TYR A 19 -18.64 34.56 25.27
CA TYR A 19 -20.08 34.30 25.29
C TYR A 19 -20.56 33.83 26.67
N GLU A 20 -19.83 32.93 27.31
CA GLU A 20 -20.12 32.46 28.68
C GLU A 20 -20.06 33.59 29.72
N ALA A 21 -19.25 34.63 29.47
CA ALA A 21 -19.21 35.86 30.27
C ALA A 21 -20.43 36.79 30.05
N GLY A 22 -21.41 36.40 29.22
CA GLY A 22 -22.68 37.11 29.04
C GLY A 22 -22.68 38.19 27.94
N PHE A 23 -21.62 38.30 27.14
CA PHE A 23 -21.57 39.27 26.04
C PHE A 23 -22.36 38.81 24.81
N SER A 24 -22.97 39.76 24.11
CA SER A 24 -23.72 39.48 22.87
C SER A 24 -22.81 39.10 21.70
N GLU A 25 -23.33 38.32 20.74
CA GLU A 25 -22.57 37.92 19.53
C GLU A 25 -22.00 39.11 18.75
N ARG A 26 -22.72 40.25 18.71
CA ARG A 26 -22.26 41.50 18.08
C ARG A 26 -21.06 42.12 18.78
N GLU A 27 -20.97 41.96 20.09
CA GLU A 27 -19.83 42.46 20.86
C GLU A 27 -18.61 41.53 20.73
N ILE A 28 -18.86 40.23 20.62
CA ILE A 28 -17.83 39.24 20.27
C ILE A 28 -17.26 39.53 18.88
N GLU A 29 -18.12 39.88 17.91
CA GLU A 29 -17.71 40.26 16.55
C GLU A 29 -16.73 41.43 16.55
N ARG A 30 -17.01 42.48 17.33
CA ARG A 30 -16.10 43.63 17.48
C ARG A 30 -14.77 43.28 18.15
N ARG A 31 -14.76 42.31 19.07
CA ARG A 31 -13.55 41.93 19.83
C ARG A 31 -12.65 40.92 19.12
N VAL A 32 -13.24 40.05 18.29
CA VAL A 32 -12.54 38.93 17.65
C VAL A 32 -12.29 39.17 16.15
N ASP A 33 -12.90 40.20 15.54
CA ASP A 33 -12.85 40.49 14.09
C ASP A 33 -13.18 39.27 13.21
N ARG A 34 -14.22 38.53 13.61
CA ARG A 34 -14.71 37.35 12.90
C ARG A 34 -16.17 37.56 12.54
N SER A 35 -16.59 37.02 11.40
CA SER A 35 -17.95 37.22 10.93
C SER A 35 -18.97 36.69 11.93
N HIS A 36 -20.08 37.40 12.08
CA HIS A 36 -21.23 36.97 12.89
C HIS A 36 -21.57 35.48 12.72
N GLY A 37 -21.61 34.98 11.47
CA GLY A 37 -21.93 33.58 11.19
C GLY A 37 -20.87 32.57 11.66
N ALA A 38 -19.59 32.97 11.78
CA ALA A 38 -18.54 32.13 12.36
C ALA A 38 -18.67 32.06 13.89
N ILE A 39 -18.98 33.19 14.53
CA ILE A 39 -19.22 33.29 15.98
C ILE A 39 -20.45 32.49 16.38
N HIS A 40 -21.58 32.72 15.69
CA HIS A 40 -22.81 31.99 15.92
C HIS A 40 -22.61 30.47 15.83
N ARG A 41 -21.82 30.00 14.84
CA ARG A 41 -21.46 28.58 14.72
C ARG A 41 -20.53 28.08 15.83
N ALA A 42 -19.62 28.90 16.33
CA ALA A 42 -18.71 28.51 17.41
C ALA A 42 -19.42 28.42 18.77
N VAL A 43 -20.45 29.24 18.99
CA VAL A 43 -21.20 29.30 20.25
C VAL A 43 -22.38 28.34 20.28
N LEU A 44 -23.25 28.43 19.27
CA LEU A 44 -24.53 27.70 19.21
C LEU A 44 -24.54 26.58 18.17
N GLY A 45 -23.54 26.54 17.29
CA GLY A 45 -23.42 25.49 16.30
C GLY A 45 -23.03 24.18 16.95
N VAL A 46 -23.82 23.13 16.73
CA VAL A 46 -23.36 21.75 16.98
C VAL A 46 -22.19 21.50 16.04
N GLU A 47 -21.00 21.27 16.58
CA GLU A 47 -19.84 20.81 15.80
C GLU A 47 -20.17 19.45 15.19
N LYS A 48 -20.71 19.46 13.97
CA LYS A 48 -20.71 18.28 13.12
C LYS A 48 -19.40 18.33 12.35
N GLU A 49 -18.42 17.54 12.79
CA GLU A 49 -17.25 17.22 11.99
C GLU A 49 -17.69 16.51 10.71
N ARG A 50 -18.12 17.28 9.72
CA ARG A 50 -18.37 16.77 8.39
C ARG A 50 -17.02 16.61 7.73
N LYS A 51 -16.48 15.40 7.77
CA LYS A 51 -15.36 15.02 6.92
C LYS A 51 -15.73 15.40 5.49
N LYS A 52 -14.92 16.26 4.88
CA LYS A 52 -15.11 16.58 3.46
C LYS A 52 -14.96 15.28 2.69
N PRO A 53 -15.92 14.91 1.82
CA PRO A 53 -15.76 13.75 0.99
C PRO A 53 -14.46 13.93 0.18
N GLY A 54 -13.62 12.89 0.21
CA GLY A 54 -12.40 12.88 -0.59
C GLY A 54 -12.73 12.84 -2.09
N PRO A 55 -11.71 12.97 -2.95
CA PRO A 55 -11.85 12.73 -4.37
C PRO A 55 -12.45 11.35 -4.66
N ALA A 56 -13.19 11.23 -5.78
CA ALA A 56 -13.76 9.96 -6.20
C ALA A 56 -12.65 8.90 -6.39
N THR A 57 -12.88 7.71 -5.86
CA THR A 57 -11.92 6.61 -5.94
C THR A 57 -11.77 6.14 -7.39
N ALA A 58 -10.52 5.94 -7.84
CA ALA A 58 -10.22 5.50 -9.21
C ALA A 58 -10.65 4.04 -9.49
N LEU A 59 -10.90 3.25 -8.45
CA LEU A 59 -11.43 1.90 -8.54
C LEU A 59 -12.80 1.88 -7.88
N THR A 60 -13.79 1.34 -8.59
CA THR A 60 -15.08 1.01 -8.00
C THR A 60 -14.94 -0.15 -7.02
N GLU A 61 -15.84 -0.24 -6.05
CA GLU A 61 -15.82 -1.30 -5.04
C GLU A 61 -15.87 -2.72 -5.67
N ARG A 62 -16.64 -2.87 -6.75
CA ARG A 62 -16.69 -4.13 -7.53
C ARG A 62 -15.35 -4.46 -8.19
N GLN A 63 -14.68 -3.46 -8.77
CA GLN A 63 -13.36 -3.64 -9.38
C GLN A 63 -12.31 -3.99 -8.33
N SER A 64 -12.33 -3.35 -7.16
CA SER A 64 -11.41 -3.66 -6.06
C SER A 64 -11.59 -5.10 -5.58
N ARG A 65 -12.83 -5.56 -5.38
CA ARG A 65 -13.09 -6.97 -5.00
C ARG A 65 -12.60 -7.96 -6.05
N LEU A 66 -12.86 -7.68 -7.33
CA LEU A 66 -12.41 -8.52 -8.43
C LEU A 66 -10.88 -8.57 -8.53
N LEU A 67 -10.23 -7.41 -8.36
CA LEU A 67 -8.78 -7.28 -8.31
C LEU A 67 -8.20 -8.14 -7.19
N LEU A 68 -8.70 -8.00 -5.97
CA LEU A 68 -8.19 -8.76 -4.82
C LEU A 68 -8.39 -10.27 -4.99
N ARG A 69 -9.57 -10.70 -5.47
CA ARG A 69 -9.84 -12.13 -5.71
C ARG A 69 -8.93 -12.74 -6.77
N THR A 70 -8.58 -11.97 -7.81
CA THR A 70 -7.69 -12.45 -8.87
C THR A 70 -6.23 -12.38 -8.48
N ALA A 71 -5.82 -11.37 -7.72
CA ALA A 71 -4.49 -11.26 -7.16
C ALA A 71 -4.18 -12.37 -6.13
N ALA A 72 -5.18 -12.77 -5.34
CA ALA A 72 -5.06 -13.86 -4.35
C ALA A 72 -4.63 -15.21 -4.95
N LYS A 73 -4.76 -15.40 -6.27
CA LYS A 73 -4.27 -16.60 -6.96
C LYS A 73 -2.75 -16.64 -7.12
N GLY A 74 -2.07 -15.50 -7.04
CA GLY A 74 -0.61 -15.40 -7.17
C GLY A 74 -0.06 -15.41 -8.60
N ASP A 75 -0.90 -15.62 -9.62
CA ASP A 75 -0.45 -15.84 -11.00
C ASP A 75 -0.01 -14.57 -11.77
N TYR A 76 -0.33 -13.38 -11.25
CA TYR A 76 -0.25 -12.13 -12.04
C TYR A 76 0.41 -10.99 -11.27
N SER A 77 1.29 -10.27 -11.95
CA SER A 77 1.79 -8.96 -11.51
C SER A 77 0.70 -7.89 -11.59
N ALA A 78 0.85 -6.78 -10.85
CA ALA A 78 -0.07 -5.64 -10.90
C ALA A 78 -0.28 -5.07 -12.32
N ARG A 79 0.76 -5.09 -13.16
CA ARG A 79 0.67 -4.66 -14.57
C ARG A 79 -0.16 -5.63 -15.41
N GLN A 80 0.02 -6.94 -15.22
CA GLN A 80 -0.79 -7.96 -15.89
C GLN A 80 -2.24 -7.92 -15.43
N LEU A 81 -2.50 -7.71 -14.13
CA LEU A 81 -3.85 -7.55 -13.57
C LEU A 81 -4.58 -6.35 -14.19
N LYS A 82 -3.88 -5.22 -14.41
CA LYS A 82 -4.45 -4.06 -15.09
C LYS A 82 -5.00 -4.44 -16.47
N GLY A 83 -4.19 -5.14 -17.28
CA GLY A 83 -4.58 -5.56 -18.63
C GLY A 83 -5.67 -6.62 -18.60
N LYS A 84 -5.54 -7.64 -17.76
CA LYS A 84 -6.48 -8.77 -17.65
C LYS A 84 -7.87 -8.34 -17.19
N LEU A 85 -7.95 -7.37 -16.29
CA LEU A 85 -9.21 -6.86 -15.75
C LEU A 85 -9.71 -5.60 -16.46
N SER A 86 -9.01 -5.15 -17.51
CA SER A 86 -9.30 -3.93 -18.26
C SER A 86 -9.55 -2.71 -17.36
N LEU A 87 -8.71 -2.54 -16.33
CA LEU A 87 -8.84 -1.46 -15.36
C LEU A 87 -8.29 -0.15 -15.93
N SER A 88 -9.07 0.92 -15.85
CA SER A 88 -8.64 2.27 -16.25
C SER A 88 -7.62 2.88 -15.29
N ALA A 89 -7.54 2.38 -14.05
CA ALA A 89 -6.64 2.88 -13.02
C ALA A 89 -5.14 2.76 -13.39
N LEU A 90 -4.32 3.59 -12.76
CA LEU A 90 -2.87 3.48 -12.86
C LEU A 90 -2.38 2.22 -12.14
N VAL A 91 -1.26 1.66 -12.62
CA VAL A 91 -0.62 0.49 -11.98
C VAL A 91 -0.28 0.79 -10.51
N ARG A 92 0.16 2.03 -10.22
CA ARG A 92 0.44 2.49 -8.85
C ARG A 92 -0.79 2.40 -7.94
N THR A 93 -1.98 2.73 -8.45
CA THR A 93 -3.25 2.63 -7.70
C THR A 93 -3.58 1.18 -7.38
N ILE A 94 -3.38 0.27 -8.35
CA ILE A 94 -3.56 -1.17 -8.16
C ILE A 94 -2.61 -1.68 -7.09
N GLN A 95 -1.32 -1.32 -7.14
CA GLN A 95 -0.35 -1.70 -6.12
C GLN A 95 -0.74 -1.20 -4.72
N ARG A 96 -1.22 0.04 -4.59
CA ARG A 96 -1.71 0.56 -3.30
C ARG A 96 -2.91 -0.23 -2.81
N ALA A 97 -3.86 -0.55 -3.69
CA ALA A 97 -5.03 -1.35 -3.33
C ALA A 97 -4.67 -2.78 -2.90
N LEU A 98 -3.61 -3.37 -3.46
CA LEU A 98 -3.11 -4.67 -3.02
C LEU A 98 -2.37 -4.58 -1.68
N ALA A 99 -1.57 -3.53 -1.47
CA ALA A 99 -0.79 -3.32 -0.26
C ALA A 99 -1.62 -2.85 0.95
N ASP A 100 -2.81 -2.29 0.72
CA ASP A 100 -3.75 -1.87 1.77
C ASP A 100 -4.41 -3.05 2.49
N VAL A 101 -4.19 -4.27 2.02
CA VAL A 101 -4.88 -5.46 2.48
C VAL A 101 -3.95 -6.36 3.30
N ASP A 102 -4.34 -6.60 4.55
CA ASP A 102 -3.48 -7.28 5.55
C ASP A 102 -3.13 -8.73 5.21
N TRP A 103 -3.96 -9.41 4.40
CA TRP A 103 -3.80 -10.84 4.11
C TRP A 103 -3.04 -11.14 2.81
N LEU A 104 -2.77 -10.14 1.98
CA LEU A 104 -2.07 -10.32 0.70
C LEU A 104 -0.63 -9.79 0.83
N ILE A 105 0.22 -10.60 1.44
CA ILE A 105 1.61 -10.23 1.73
C ILE A 105 2.48 -10.47 0.49
N TYR A 106 3.13 -9.42 0.02
CA TYR A 106 4.13 -9.55 -1.03
C TYR A 106 5.46 -10.03 -0.43
N THR A 107 5.76 -11.31 -0.62
CA THR A 107 7.07 -11.89 -0.29
C THR A 107 7.88 -12.07 -1.56
N LYS A 108 9.13 -11.62 -1.54
CA LYS A 108 10.09 -11.85 -2.62
C LYS A 108 11.24 -12.69 -2.09
N MET A 109 11.64 -13.72 -2.83
CA MET A 109 12.87 -14.46 -2.52
C MET A 109 14.06 -13.52 -2.68
N ASP A 110 14.97 -13.57 -1.72
CA ASP A 110 16.27 -12.95 -1.88
C ASP A 110 17.04 -13.72 -2.95
N ASN A 111 17.50 -12.99 -3.96
CA ASN A 111 18.30 -13.58 -5.02
C ASN A 111 19.75 -13.66 -4.51
N THR A 112 19.99 -14.61 -3.61
CA THR A 112 21.22 -14.74 -2.82
C THR A 112 22.47 -15.06 -3.65
N LEU A 113 22.30 -15.54 -4.89
CA LEU A 113 23.41 -15.83 -5.81
C LEU A 113 23.37 -14.90 -7.01
N PRO A 114 24.14 -13.79 -7.01
CA PRO A 114 24.35 -13.00 -8.21
C PRO A 114 25.18 -13.84 -9.19
N LEU A 115 24.51 -14.58 -10.08
CA LEU A 115 25.18 -15.27 -11.18
C LEU A 115 25.74 -14.24 -12.16
N SER A 116 27.04 -14.28 -12.39
CA SER A 116 27.69 -13.54 -13.48
C SER A 116 27.18 -14.02 -14.85
N ALA A 117 27.53 -13.31 -15.91
CA ALA A 117 27.18 -13.75 -17.26
C ALA A 117 27.90 -15.07 -17.59
N GLU A 118 29.15 -15.17 -17.17
CA GLU A 118 30.01 -16.34 -17.31
C GLU A 118 29.43 -17.54 -16.55
N ASP A 119 28.98 -17.36 -15.30
CA ASP A 119 28.36 -18.44 -14.51
C ASP A 119 27.11 -18.99 -15.19
N LYS A 120 26.30 -18.13 -15.84
CA LYS A 120 25.09 -18.56 -16.56
C LYS A 120 25.44 -19.44 -17.75
N VAL A 121 26.44 -19.02 -18.54
CA VAL A 121 26.91 -19.80 -19.70
C VAL A 121 27.49 -21.14 -19.24
N ALA A 122 28.36 -21.15 -18.24
CA ALA A 122 28.95 -22.38 -17.72
C ALA A 122 27.89 -23.36 -17.18
N ARG A 123 26.87 -22.85 -16.47
CA ARG A 123 25.75 -23.68 -15.97
C ARG A 123 24.89 -24.23 -17.10
N GLU A 124 24.64 -23.44 -18.14
CA GLU A 124 23.90 -23.88 -19.33
C GLU A 124 24.68 -24.95 -20.11
N GLU A 125 25.97 -24.73 -20.36
CA GLU A 125 26.85 -25.72 -21.01
C GLU A 125 26.93 -27.02 -20.21
N TRP A 126 27.07 -26.95 -18.88
CA TRP A 126 27.04 -28.13 -18.02
C TRP A 126 25.70 -28.87 -18.11
N ALA A 127 24.57 -28.15 -18.11
CA ALA A 127 23.25 -28.75 -18.23
C ALA A 127 23.08 -29.46 -19.59
N TRP A 128 23.48 -28.83 -20.68
CA TRP A 128 23.43 -29.43 -22.02
C TRP A 128 24.35 -30.65 -22.14
N ALA A 129 25.58 -30.54 -21.67
CA ALA A 129 26.52 -31.66 -21.62
C ALA A 129 25.93 -32.82 -20.79
N ARG A 130 25.27 -32.53 -19.67
CA ARG A 130 24.70 -33.56 -18.80
C ARG A 130 23.45 -34.22 -19.37
N ILE A 131 22.64 -33.50 -20.15
CA ILE A 131 21.45 -34.05 -20.84
C ILE A 131 21.84 -34.93 -22.02
N PHE A 132 22.84 -34.52 -22.81
CA PHE A 132 23.19 -35.19 -24.07
C PHE A 132 24.41 -36.10 -24.00
N ASN A 133 25.25 -35.95 -22.98
CA ASN A 133 26.47 -36.73 -22.80
C ASN A 133 26.39 -37.48 -21.47
N THR A 134 25.56 -38.54 -21.45
CA THR A 134 25.44 -39.47 -20.32
C THR A 134 26.72 -40.26 -20.07
N ASP A 135 27.66 -40.26 -21.03
CA ASP A 135 28.80 -41.17 -21.05
C ASP A 135 29.99 -40.66 -20.21
N CYS A 136 30.17 -39.34 -20.08
CA CYS A 136 31.33 -38.76 -19.40
C CYS A 136 31.22 -38.69 -17.85
N CYS A 137 30.04 -38.88 -17.27
CA CYS A 137 29.87 -38.98 -15.81
C CYS A 137 29.10 -40.25 -15.37
N GLY A 138 28.90 -41.17 -16.31
CA GLY A 138 28.11 -42.38 -16.12
C GLY A 138 26.60 -42.15 -16.19
N PRO A 139 25.83 -43.26 -16.28
CA PRO A 139 24.36 -43.23 -16.28
C PRO A 139 23.84 -42.43 -15.09
N TRP A 140 22.67 -41.81 -15.24
CA TRP A 140 21.99 -41.15 -14.12
C TRP A 140 21.85 -42.07 -12.90
N ASP A 141 21.71 -43.38 -13.14
CA ASP A 141 21.55 -44.42 -12.13
C ASP A 141 22.81 -44.66 -11.26
N SER A 142 23.99 -44.18 -11.68
CA SER A 142 25.24 -44.36 -10.92
C SER A 142 25.65 -43.15 -10.07
N ILE A 143 24.86 -42.07 -10.09
CA ILE A 143 25.22 -40.82 -9.39
C ILE A 143 24.48 -40.69 -8.06
N VAL A 144 25.25 -40.43 -7.01
CA VAL A 144 24.74 -40.12 -5.68
C VAL A 144 24.97 -38.63 -5.43
N PHE A 145 23.88 -37.89 -5.24
CA PHE A 145 23.95 -36.48 -4.83
C PHE A 145 23.94 -36.37 -3.31
N SER A 146 24.83 -35.54 -2.77
CA SER A 146 24.85 -35.16 -1.36
C SER A 146 25.11 -33.66 -1.25
N ASP A 147 24.43 -33.01 -0.31
CA ASP A 147 24.64 -31.61 0.02
C ASP A 147 24.31 -31.40 1.51
N GLU A 148 24.86 -30.35 2.10
CA GLU A 148 24.59 -29.97 3.48
C GLU A 148 23.50 -28.88 3.51
N LYS A 149 22.42 -29.15 4.24
CA LYS A 149 21.33 -28.18 4.43
C LYS A 149 21.28 -27.74 5.89
N LYS A 150 21.28 -26.43 6.11
CA LYS A 150 20.94 -25.85 7.42
C LYS A 150 19.44 -26.00 7.69
N TRP A 151 19.08 -26.59 8.82
CA TRP A 151 17.70 -26.68 9.29
C TRP A 151 17.46 -25.64 10.39
N ASN A 152 16.63 -24.64 10.11
CA ASN A 152 16.19 -23.64 11.09
C ASN A 152 14.80 -24.04 11.63
N LEU A 153 14.53 -23.79 12.91
CA LEU A 153 13.22 -24.04 13.54
C LEU A 153 12.18 -22.96 13.21
N ASP A 154 12.63 -21.74 12.84
CA ASP A 154 11.77 -20.54 12.77
C ASP A 154 11.28 -20.17 11.36
N GLY A 155 11.36 -21.10 10.40
CA GLY A 155 10.76 -20.93 9.08
C GLY A 155 11.73 -20.86 7.90
N PRO A 156 11.19 -20.64 6.68
CA PRO A 156 11.94 -20.72 5.43
C PRO A 156 13.00 -19.63 5.30
N ASP A 157 14.23 -20.04 4.98
CA ASP A 157 15.39 -19.16 4.78
C ASP A 157 15.37 -18.54 3.36
N GLY A 158 15.88 -17.31 3.23
CA GLY A 158 16.06 -16.66 1.92
C GLY A 158 14.91 -15.80 1.40
N PHE A 159 14.01 -15.28 2.25
CA PHE A 159 13.11 -14.18 1.87
C PHE A 159 13.79 -12.81 2.03
N GLN A 160 13.57 -11.92 1.06
CA GLN A 160 14.14 -10.57 1.06
C GLN A 160 13.46 -9.66 2.11
N THR A 161 12.21 -9.93 2.44
CA THR A 161 11.40 -9.21 3.43
C THR A 161 10.45 -10.19 4.12
N TYR A 162 10.41 -10.16 5.45
CA TYR A 162 9.40 -10.85 6.28
C TYR A 162 8.17 -9.96 6.48
#